data_AF-A0A2D5ZP05-F1
#
_entry.id   AF-A0A2D5ZP05-F1
#
_cell.length_a   1.000
_cell.length_b   1.000
_cell.length_c   1.000
_cell.angle_alpha   90.00
_cell.angle_beta   90.00
_cell.angle_gamma   90.00
#
_symmetry.space_group_name_H-M   'P 1'
#
loop_
_entity.id
_entity.type
_entity.pdbx_description
1 polymer ?
#
loop_
_entity_poly.entity_id
_entity_poly.type
_entity_poly.pdbx_seq_one_letter_code
_entity_poly.pdbx_strand_id
1 'polypeptide(L)'
;MDGLGIDLPVGAPLSLTALILSLGIAAVLSLILRWHFERFGSTLSNRSEFAGVFPLIVLTTVLIITVVKSSLALSLGLVGALSIVRFRTPIKEPEELAYLFIAIGIGLGLGADQVIPTVTAVAIILTVVGVQRWSRQGREATGLYLSIDWPEGDSERPLEVLGELVSQHAVAAYGRSRLSSRGDWS
;
A
#
# COMPACT_ATOMS: atom_id res chain seq x y z
N MET A 1 21.69 -48.68 17.22
CA MET A 1 21.13 -49.62 16.23
C MET A 1 19.63 -49.66 16.46
N ASP A 2 18.73 -48.98 15.79
CA ASP A 2 18.70 -47.91 14.79
C ASP A 2 17.27 -47.35 14.82
N GLY A 3 17.07 -46.11 14.37
CA GLY A 3 15.75 -45.63 13.98
C GLY A 3 15.09 -44.70 14.97
N LEU A 4 15.67 -43.50 15.16
CA LEU A 4 14.82 -42.31 15.36
C LEU A 4 13.86 -42.26 14.16
N GLY A 5 12.61 -42.67 14.39
CA GLY A 5 11.50 -42.56 13.44
C GLY A 5 11.15 -41.10 13.22
N ILE A 6 12.01 -40.39 12.50
CA ILE A 6 11.64 -39.14 11.86
C ILE A 6 10.70 -39.54 10.73
N ASP A 7 9.40 -39.63 11.05
CA ASP A 7 8.33 -39.58 10.05
C ASP A 7 8.47 -38.22 9.37
N LEU A 8 9.27 -38.17 8.32
CA LEU A 8 9.27 -37.06 7.39
C LEU A 8 7.83 -36.99 6.86
N PRO A 9 7.13 -35.86 6.98
CA PRO A 9 5.81 -35.71 6.39
C PRO A 9 6.00 -35.87 4.88
N VAL A 10 5.70 -37.07 4.38
CA VAL A 10 5.65 -37.38 2.95
C VAL A 10 4.61 -36.41 2.41
N GLY A 11 5.08 -35.43 1.63
CA GLY A 11 4.28 -34.31 1.15
C GLY A 11 2.97 -34.82 0.60
N ALA A 12 1.86 -34.34 1.16
CA ALA A 12 0.54 -34.66 0.67
C ALA A 12 0.50 -34.41 -0.85
N PRO A 13 -0.07 -35.33 -1.65
CA PRO A 13 -0.16 -35.12 -3.09
C PRO A 13 -0.86 -33.80 -3.37
N LEU A 14 -0.37 -33.08 -4.39
CA LEU A 14 -0.95 -31.82 -4.83
C LEU A 14 -2.44 -32.02 -5.12
N SER A 15 -3.28 -31.55 -4.20
CA SER A 15 -4.72 -31.64 -4.35
C SER A 15 -5.18 -30.52 -5.27
N LEU A 16 -5.53 -30.88 -6.52
CA LEU A 16 -6.05 -29.92 -7.50
C LEU A 16 -7.28 -29.19 -6.98
N THR A 17 -8.10 -29.84 -6.15
CA THR A 17 -9.27 -29.22 -5.51
C THR A 17 -8.86 -28.16 -4.50
N ALA A 18 -7.84 -28.42 -3.68
CA ALA A 18 -7.29 -27.43 -2.75
C ALA A 18 -6.67 -26.24 -3.50
N LEU A 19 -5.93 -26.48 -4.58
CA LEU A 19 -5.36 -25.42 -5.41
C LEU A 19 -6.44 -24.52 -6.02
N ILE A 20 -7.49 -25.10 -6.62
CA ILE A 20 -8.59 -24.34 -7.23
C ILE A 20 -9.30 -23.50 -6.15
N LEU A 21 -9.53 -24.07 -4.97
CA LEU A 21 -10.18 -23.37 -3.86
C LEU A 21 -9.29 -22.23 -3.33
N SER A 22 -7.99 -22.47 -3.14
CA SER A 22 -7.01 -21.45 -2.76
C SER A 22 -6.92 -20.34 -3.80
N LEU A 23 -6.91 -20.64 -5.10
CA LEU A 23 -6.93 -19.65 -6.18
C LEU A 23 -8.23 -18.83 -6.19
N GLY A 24 -9.37 -19.46 -5.94
CA GLY A 24 -10.66 -18.76 -5.82
C GLY A 24 -10.65 -17.77 -4.66
N ILE A 25 -10.18 -18.19 -3.49
CA ILE A 25 -10.03 -17.31 -2.31
C ILE A 25 -9.01 -16.20 -2.59
N ALA A 26 -7.88 -16.54 -3.23
CA ALA A 26 -6.83 -15.60 -3.60
C ALA A 26 -7.34 -14.51 -4.54
N ALA A 27 -8.16 -14.87 -5.52
CA ALA A 27 -8.81 -13.92 -6.41
C ALA A 27 -9.68 -12.94 -5.62
N VAL A 28 -10.53 -13.43 -4.72
CA VAL A 28 -11.38 -12.58 -3.87
C VAL A 28 -10.55 -11.65 -2.98
N LEU A 29 -9.54 -12.17 -2.27
CA LEU A 29 -8.67 -11.37 -1.40
C LEU A 29 -7.91 -10.30 -2.19
N SER A 30 -7.44 -10.63 -3.39
CA SER A 30 -6.72 -9.68 -4.25
C SER A 30 -7.62 -8.54 -4.74
N LEU A 31 -8.90 -8.81 -5.00
CA LEU A 31 -9.88 -7.79 -5.36
C LEU A 31 -10.21 -6.89 -4.16
N ILE A 32 -10.32 -7.46 -2.96
CA ILE A 32 -10.47 -6.68 -1.73
C ILE A 32 -9.26 -5.78 -1.50
N LEU A 33 -8.04 -6.31 -1.68
CA LEU A 33 -6.80 -5.55 -1.56
C LEU A 33 -6.74 -4.40 -2.58
N ARG A 34 -7.11 -4.67 -3.83
CA ARG A 34 -7.23 -3.67 -4.90
C ARG A 34 -8.19 -2.56 -4.51
N TRP A 35 -9.41 -2.91 -4.10
CA TRP A 35 -10.42 -1.94 -3.68
C TRP A 35 -9.95 -1.11 -2.48
N HIS A 36 -9.30 -1.74 -1.50
CA HIS A 36 -8.75 -1.05 -0.34
C HIS A 36 -7.65 -0.05 -0.74
N PHE A 37 -6.74 -0.44 -1.64
CA PHE A 37 -5.70 0.46 -2.14
C PHE A 37 -6.28 1.63 -2.93
N GLU A 38 -7.25 1.41 -3.81
CA GLU A 38 -7.91 2.49 -4.56
C GLU A 38 -8.64 3.48 -3.63
N ARG A 39 -9.22 2.99 -2.53
CA ARG A 39 -9.99 3.81 -1.56
C ARG A 39 -9.10 4.60 -0.59
N PHE A 40 -8.06 3.97 -0.06
CA PHE A 40 -7.23 4.54 1.01
C PHE A 40 -5.85 5.03 0.55
N GLY A 41 -5.45 4.67 -0.67
CA GLY A 41 -4.18 5.08 -1.28
C GLY A 41 -4.20 6.56 -1.65
N SER A 42 -3.21 7.28 -1.14
CA SER A 42 -2.99 8.71 -1.40
C SER A 42 -1.89 8.94 -2.45
N THR A 43 -1.53 7.89 -3.20
CA THR A 43 -0.35 7.91 -4.06
C THR A 43 -0.54 8.87 -5.24
N LEU A 44 0.53 9.56 -5.63
CA LEU A 44 0.53 10.51 -6.75
C LEU A 44 0.53 9.78 -8.10
N SER A 45 1.03 8.54 -8.14
CA SER A 45 1.02 7.68 -9.33
C SER A 45 -0.36 7.09 -9.61
N ASN A 46 -0.58 6.66 -10.85
CA ASN A 46 -1.85 6.20 -11.38
C ASN A 46 -2.40 4.97 -10.61
N ARG A 47 -3.20 5.26 -9.56
CA ARG A 47 -3.65 4.31 -8.53
C ARG A 47 -4.32 3.07 -9.10
N SER A 48 -5.19 3.25 -10.09
CA SER A 48 -5.98 2.17 -10.70
C SER A 48 -5.11 1.20 -11.50
N GLU A 49 -4.11 1.68 -12.23
CA GLU A 49 -3.19 0.84 -13.00
C GLU A 49 -2.32 -0.02 -12.06
N PHE A 50 -1.82 0.58 -10.98
CA PHE A 50 -1.04 -0.16 -9.99
C PHE A 50 -1.91 -1.15 -9.20
N ALA A 51 -3.13 -0.78 -8.83
CA ALA A 51 -4.04 -1.70 -8.15
C ALA A 51 -4.42 -2.91 -9.03
N GLY A 52 -4.38 -2.73 -10.37
CA GLY A 52 -4.62 -3.78 -11.36
C GLY A 52 -3.59 -4.92 -11.35
N VAL A 53 -2.37 -4.70 -10.86
CA VAL A 53 -1.35 -5.78 -10.78
C VAL A 53 -1.49 -6.69 -9.56
N PHE A 54 -2.23 -6.30 -8.52
CA PHE A 54 -2.33 -7.14 -7.31
C PHE A 54 -2.94 -8.54 -7.57
N PRO A 55 -4.05 -8.69 -8.32
CA PRO A 55 -4.58 -10.03 -8.63
C PRO A 55 -3.55 -10.91 -9.32
N LEU A 56 -2.79 -10.35 -10.27
CA LEU A 56 -1.77 -11.09 -11.00
C LEU A 56 -0.64 -11.55 -10.07
N ILE A 57 -0.17 -10.68 -9.17
CA ILE A 57 0.88 -11.01 -8.20
C ILE A 57 0.40 -12.08 -7.23
N VAL A 58 -0.79 -11.92 -6.64
CA VAL A 58 -1.37 -12.85 -5.67
C VAL A 58 -1.54 -14.24 -6.30
N LEU A 59 -2.18 -14.34 -7.47
CA LEU A 59 -2.42 -15.62 -8.12
C LEU A 59 -1.11 -16.31 -8.56
N THR A 60 -0.16 -15.54 -9.10
CA THR A 60 1.15 -16.07 -9.49
C THR A 60 1.94 -16.57 -8.29
N THR A 61 1.90 -15.85 -7.16
CA THR A 61 2.59 -16.27 -5.94
C THR A 61 1.94 -17.51 -5.30
N VAL A 62 0.61 -17.64 -5.30
CA VAL A 62 -0.06 -18.90 -4.91
C VAL A 62 0.43 -20.07 -5.77
N LEU A 63 0.44 -19.89 -7.10
CA LEU A 63 0.87 -20.94 -8.02
C LEU A 63 2.32 -21.34 -7.78
N ILE A 64 3.23 -20.37 -7.71
CA ILE A 64 4.64 -20.61 -7.44
C ILE A 64 4.77 -21.41 -6.14
N ILE A 65 4.24 -20.90 -5.03
CA ILE A 65 4.43 -21.51 -3.71
C ILE A 65 3.84 -22.91 -3.63
N THR A 66 2.68 -23.14 -4.24
CA THR A 66 2.07 -24.47 -4.28
C THR A 66 2.98 -25.47 -5.03
N VAL A 67 3.61 -25.04 -6.12
CA VAL A 67 4.55 -25.88 -6.89
C VAL A 67 5.83 -26.14 -6.09
N VAL A 68 6.46 -25.10 -5.54
CA VAL A 68 7.75 -25.25 -4.83
C VAL A 68 7.63 -25.93 -3.47
N LYS A 69 6.47 -25.83 -2.78
CA LYS A 69 6.26 -26.44 -1.46
C LYS A 69 6.48 -27.96 -1.46
N SER A 70 6.27 -28.62 -2.60
CA SER A 70 6.46 -30.07 -2.74
C SER A 70 7.93 -30.52 -2.78
N SER A 71 8.89 -29.60 -2.98
CA SER A 71 10.31 -29.95 -3.12
C SER A 71 11.23 -28.89 -2.52
N LEU A 72 11.94 -29.29 -1.45
CA LEU A 72 12.97 -28.48 -0.80
C LEU A 72 14.06 -28.03 -1.79
N ALA A 73 14.44 -28.89 -2.74
CA ALA A 73 15.46 -28.57 -3.75
C ALA A 73 15.01 -27.46 -4.70
N LEU A 74 13.75 -27.49 -5.15
CA LEU A 74 13.17 -26.43 -5.99
C LEU A 74 13.06 -25.11 -5.22
N SER A 75 12.73 -25.16 -3.93
CA SER A 75 12.58 -23.97 -3.08
C SER A 75 13.90 -23.22 -2.92
N LEU A 76 14.99 -23.96 -2.66
CA LEU A 76 16.34 -23.39 -2.55
C LEU A 76 16.82 -22.77 -3.88
N GLY A 77 16.52 -23.40 -5.01
CA GLY A 77 16.83 -22.85 -6.34
C GLY A 77 16.10 -21.54 -6.63
N LEU A 78 14.84 -21.42 -6.21
CA LEU A 78 14.04 -20.20 -6.42
C LEU A 78 14.57 -19.01 -5.62
N VAL A 79 14.96 -19.21 -4.35
CA VAL A 79 15.57 -18.14 -3.54
C VAL A 79 16.88 -17.66 -4.15
N GLY A 80 17.70 -18.59 -4.67
CA GLY A 80 18.92 -18.28 -5.42
C GLY A 80 18.64 -17.46 -6.68
N ALA A 81 17.65 -17.86 -7.48
CA ALA A 81 17.26 -17.10 -8.67
C ALA A 81 16.75 -15.69 -8.33
N LEU A 82 15.96 -15.56 -7.27
CA LEU A 82 15.42 -14.26 -6.84
C LEU A 82 16.52 -13.28 -6.41
N SER A 83 17.63 -13.78 -5.86
CA SER A 83 18.79 -12.97 -5.48
C SER A 83 19.52 -12.31 -6.66
N ILE A 84 19.35 -12.86 -7.88
CA ILE A 84 19.94 -12.31 -9.11
C ILE A 84 19.04 -11.20 -9.69
N VAL A 85 17.75 -11.17 -9.33
CA VAL A 85 16.79 -10.17 -9.80
C VAL A 85 17.08 -8.82 -9.14
N ARG A 86 17.97 -8.04 -9.76
CA ARG A 86 18.26 -6.67 -9.34
C ARG A 86 17.11 -5.77 -9.77
N PHE A 87 16.35 -5.26 -8.80
CA PHE A 87 15.45 -4.13 -9.05
C PHE A 87 16.30 -2.91 -9.44
N ARG A 88 16.24 -2.53 -10.73
CA ARG A 88 17.00 -1.40 -11.28
C ARG A 88 16.25 -0.07 -11.18
N THR A 89 14.96 -0.11 -10.85
CA THR A 89 14.11 1.07 -10.67
C THR A 89 13.57 1.11 -9.24
N PRO A 90 13.84 2.17 -8.47
CA PRO A 90 13.25 2.32 -7.15
C PRO A 90 11.73 2.45 -7.27
N ILE A 91 11.00 1.69 -6.44
CA ILE A 91 9.55 1.87 -6.27
C ILE A 91 9.35 3.27 -5.67
N LYS A 92 8.58 4.10 -6.38
CA LYS A 92 8.54 5.55 -6.17
C LYS A 92 7.92 5.92 -4.82
N GLU A 93 7.02 5.09 -4.31
CA GLU A 93 6.29 5.37 -3.07
C GLU A 93 6.36 4.18 -2.09
N PRO A 94 6.70 4.40 -0.80
CA PRO A 94 6.79 3.33 0.19
C PRO A 94 5.46 2.63 0.44
N GLU A 95 4.33 3.31 0.17
CA GLU A 95 2.99 2.73 0.28
C GLU A 95 2.76 1.63 -0.77
N GLU A 96 3.10 1.89 -2.03
CA GLU A 96 2.98 0.91 -3.12
C GLU A 96 3.74 -0.38 -2.80
N LEU A 97 4.95 -0.22 -2.27
CA LEU A 97 5.79 -1.33 -1.80
C LEU A 97 5.12 -2.12 -0.67
N ALA A 98 4.51 -1.45 0.31
CA ALA A 98 3.82 -2.12 1.41
C ALA A 98 2.64 -2.98 0.92
N TYR A 99 1.82 -2.46 0.00
CA TYR A 99 0.71 -3.22 -0.58
C TYR A 99 1.18 -4.39 -1.44
N LEU A 100 2.30 -4.25 -2.15
CA LEU A 100 2.92 -5.38 -2.86
C LEU A 100 3.34 -6.49 -1.89
N PHE A 101 3.91 -6.15 -0.73
CA PHE A 101 4.23 -7.16 0.28
C PHE A 101 2.99 -7.84 0.86
N ILE A 102 1.88 -7.12 1.04
CA ILE A 102 0.61 -7.72 1.45
C ILE A 102 0.11 -8.69 0.35
N ALA A 103 0.17 -8.29 -0.92
CA ALA A 103 -0.20 -9.14 -2.05
C ALA A 103 0.64 -10.44 -2.09
N ILE A 104 1.97 -10.32 -1.97
CA ILE A 104 2.87 -11.47 -1.91
C ILE A 104 2.55 -12.33 -0.68
N GLY A 105 2.32 -11.72 0.49
CA GLY A 105 1.96 -12.41 1.72
C GLY A 105 0.67 -13.23 1.61
N ILE A 106 -0.36 -12.69 0.94
CA ILE A 106 -1.60 -13.42 0.63
C ILE A 106 -1.27 -14.67 -0.19
N GLY A 107 -0.48 -14.53 -1.25
CA GLY A 107 -0.16 -15.66 -2.11
C GLY A 107 0.75 -16.69 -1.46
N LEU A 108 1.70 -16.25 -0.62
CA LEU A 108 2.52 -17.14 0.21
C LEU A 108 1.66 -17.98 1.16
N GLY A 109 0.74 -17.34 1.88
CA GLY A 109 -0.09 -18.00 2.86
C GLY A 109 -1.10 -18.97 2.23
N LEU A 110 -1.78 -18.55 1.16
CA LEU A 110 -2.73 -19.41 0.45
C LEU A 110 -2.04 -20.54 -0.33
N GLY A 111 -0.86 -20.29 -0.93
CA GLY A 111 -0.07 -21.32 -1.59
C GLY A 111 0.57 -22.32 -0.61
N ALA A 112 0.68 -21.96 0.68
CA ALA A 112 1.12 -22.84 1.74
C ALA A 112 -0.02 -23.65 2.38
N ASP A 113 -1.24 -23.58 1.84
CA ASP A 113 -2.49 -24.15 2.39
C ASP A 113 -2.91 -23.55 3.76
N GLN A 114 -2.39 -22.37 4.11
CA GLN A 114 -2.67 -21.69 5.38
C GLN A 114 -3.80 -20.67 5.22
N VAL A 115 -4.98 -21.13 4.80
CA VAL A 115 -6.11 -20.24 4.46
C VAL A 115 -6.58 -19.40 5.66
N ILE A 116 -6.89 -20.05 6.78
CA ILE A 116 -7.46 -19.38 7.97
C ILE A 116 -6.49 -18.32 8.54
N PRO A 117 -5.19 -18.62 8.77
CA PRO A 117 -4.24 -17.61 9.23
C PRO A 117 -4.10 -16.44 8.26
N THR A 118 -4.06 -16.72 6.96
CA THR A 118 -3.85 -15.71 5.92
C THR A 118 -5.01 -14.73 5.85
N VAL A 119 -6.24 -15.23 5.80
CA VAL A 119 -7.44 -14.38 5.77
C VAL A 119 -7.53 -13.50 7.01
N THR A 120 -7.24 -14.08 8.18
CA THR A 120 -7.27 -13.36 9.46
C THR A 120 -6.21 -12.26 9.51
N ALA A 121 -4.97 -12.57 9.12
CA ALA A 121 -3.88 -11.60 9.09
C ALA A 121 -4.17 -10.45 8.13
N VAL A 122 -4.66 -10.76 6.92
CA VAL A 122 -5.02 -9.75 5.91
C VAL A 122 -6.13 -8.85 6.42
N ALA A 123 -7.18 -9.40 7.03
CA ALA A 123 -8.27 -8.61 7.61
C ALA A 123 -7.76 -7.64 8.69
N ILE A 124 -6.88 -8.10 9.57
CA ILE A 124 -6.27 -7.26 10.62
C ILE A 124 -5.40 -6.17 9.99
N ILE A 125 -4.51 -6.52 9.05
CA ILE A 125 -3.61 -5.57 8.40
C ILE A 125 -4.40 -4.47 7.68
N LEU A 126 -5.41 -4.84 6.89
CA LEU A 126 -6.25 -3.86 6.17
C LEU A 126 -7.02 -2.98 7.14
N THR A 127 -7.56 -3.53 8.23
CA THR A 127 -8.26 -2.75 9.25
C THR A 127 -7.34 -1.72 9.89
N VAL A 128 -6.12 -2.10 10.27
CA VAL A 128 -5.13 -1.20 10.88
C VAL A 128 -4.75 -0.09 9.90
N VAL A 129 -4.47 -0.42 8.65
CA VAL A 129 -4.12 0.57 7.61
C VAL A 129 -5.28 1.53 7.36
N GLY A 130 -6.52 1.00 7.23
CA GLY A 130 -7.72 1.81 7.04
C GLY A 130 -8.00 2.77 8.19
N VAL A 131 -7.86 2.31 9.45
CA VAL A 131 -8.06 3.16 10.65
C VAL A 131 -7.01 4.27 10.74
N GLN A 132 -5.72 3.95 10.49
CA GLN A 132 -4.66 4.95 10.48
C GLN A 132 -4.90 6.02 9.42
N ARG A 133 -5.43 5.64 8.26
CA ARG A 133 -5.76 6.56 7.16
C ARG A 133 -6.95 7.45 7.48
N TRP A 134 -8.02 6.91 8.04
CA TRP A 134 -9.16 7.71 8.47
C TRP A 134 -8.75 8.75 9.51
N SER A 135 -7.93 8.36 10.50
CA SER A 135 -7.42 9.29 11.51
C SER A 135 -6.56 10.42 10.94
N ARG A 136 -5.82 10.17 9.84
CA ARG A 136 -5.01 11.20 9.17
C ARG A 136 -5.85 12.16 8.32
N GLN A 137 -6.85 11.67 7.59
CA GLN A 137 -7.75 12.52 6.79
C GLN A 137 -8.49 13.56 7.64
N GLY A 138 -8.85 13.23 8.89
CA GLY A 138 -9.46 14.18 9.81
C GLY A 138 -8.52 15.30 10.30
N ARG A 139 -7.20 15.18 10.09
CA ARG A 139 -6.19 16.14 10.57
C ARG A 139 -5.66 17.06 9.46
N GLU A 140 -5.82 16.71 8.19
CA GLU A 140 -5.35 17.52 7.05
C GLU A 140 -6.34 18.62 6.62
N ALA A 141 -7.52 18.72 7.23
CA ALA A 141 -8.53 19.73 6.90
C ALA A 141 -8.22 21.16 7.38
N THR A 142 -7.00 21.48 7.82
CA THR A 142 -6.66 22.83 8.34
C THR A 142 -5.37 23.35 7.72
N GLY A 143 -5.45 23.80 6.47
CA GLY A 143 -4.31 24.39 5.77
C GLY A 143 -4.69 24.93 4.41
N LEU A 144 -5.67 25.83 4.34
CA LEU A 144 -6.01 26.54 3.11
C LEU A 144 -4.91 27.56 2.82
N TYR A 145 -3.99 27.23 1.92
CA TYR A 145 -3.00 28.18 1.40
C TYR A 145 -3.61 28.93 0.22
N LEU A 146 -4.13 30.12 0.49
CA LEU A 146 -4.58 31.06 -0.54
C LEU A 146 -3.40 31.98 -0.89
N SER A 147 -2.82 31.80 -2.07
CA SER A 147 -1.85 32.75 -2.62
C SER A 147 -2.60 33.68 -3.57
N ILE A 148 -2.72 34.94 -3.21
CA ILE A 148 -3.30 35.99 -4.06
C ILE A 148 -2.14 36.84 -4.53
N ASP A 149 -1.82 36.75 -5.83
CA ASP A 149 -0.94 37.72 -6.47
C ASP A 149 -1.79 38.90 -6.95
N TRP A 150 -1.49 40.10 -6.45
CA TRP A 150 -2.19 41.33 -6.83
C TRP A 150 -1.23 42.28 -7.55
N PRO A 151 -1.64 42.87 -8.70
CA PRO A 151 -0.81 43.83 -9.42
C PRO A 151 -0.60 45.10 -8.59
N GLU A 152 0.66 45.52 -8.45
CA GLU A 152 1.09 46.77 -7.82
C GLU A 152 0.48 47.97 -8.55
N GLY A 153 -0.63 48.46 -8.01
CA GLY A 153 -1.38 49.55 -8.59
C GLY A 153 -2.62 49.89 -7.77
N ASP A 154 -2.41 50.77 -6.79
CA ASP A 154 -3.41 51.63 -6.18
C ASP A 154 -4.21 51.11 -4.96
N SER A 155 -4.27 51.97 -3.94
CA SER A 155 -5.03 51.95 -2.67
C SER A 155 -4.50 51.18 -1.43
N GLU A 156 -4.09 51.96 -0.42
CA GLU A 156 -3.45 51.60 0.86
C GLU A 156 -4.32 50.89 1.92
N ARG A 157 -5.48 50.27 1.62
CA ARG A 157 -6.34 49.67 2.69
C ARG A 157 -7.00 48.31 2.40
N PRO A 158 -6.32 47.25 1.92
CA PRO A 158 -7.00 45.98 1.60
C PRO A 158 -6.98 44.96 2.76
N LEU A 159 -6.02 45.06 3.68
CA LEU A 159 -5.80 44.04 4.72
C LEU A 159 -6.86 44.05 5.82
N GLU A 160 -7.42 45.22 6.16
CA GLU A 160 -8.52 45.33 7.12
C GLU A 160 -9.81 44.69 6.56
N VAL A 161 -10.15 44.98 5.30
CA VAL A 161 -11.34 44.44 4.64
C VAL A 161 -11.23 42.92 4.43
N LEU A 162 -10.04 42.42 4.08
CA LEU A 162 -9.77 40.99 3.94
C LEU A 162 -9.79 40.27 5.30
N GLY A 163 -9.22 40.87 6.35
CA GLY A 163 -9.28 40.33 7.70
C GLY A 163 -10.73 40.20 8.20
N GLU A 164 -11.55 41.20 7.92
CA GLU A 164 -12.95 41.24 8.33
C GLU A 164 -13.79 40.18 7.59
N LEU A 165 -13.65 40.07 6.26
CA LEU A 165 -14.38 39.05 5.46
C LEU A 165 -14.00 37.61 5.82
N VAL A 166 -12.71 37.37 6.06
CA VAL A 166 -12.20 36.04 6.44
C VAL A 166 -12.61 35.70 7.88
N SER A 167 -12.64 36.67 8.80
CA SER A 167 -13.13 36.44 10.17
C SER A 167 -14.62 36.09 10.23
N GLN A 168 -15.42 36.63 9.31
CA GLN A 168 -16.86 36.39 9.27
C GLN A 168 -17.23 35.02 8.66
N HIS A 169 -16.32 34.38 7.91
CA HIS A 169 -16.57 33.11 7.21
C HIS A 169 -15.58 31.97 7.56
N ALA A 170 -14.51 32.22 8.31
CA ALA A 170 -13.54 31.20 8.70
C ALA A 170 -13.38 31.14 10.23
N VAL A 171 -13.66 29.97 10.80
CA VAL A 171 -13.72 29.70 12.26
C VAL A 171 -12.35 29.82 12.98
N ALA A 172 -11.24 29.92 12.24
CA ALA A 172 -9.93 30.26 12.82
C ALA A 172 -8.94 30.71 11.74
N ALA A 173 -8.72 32.02 11.59
CA ALA A 173 -7.65 32.58 10.77
C ALA A 173 -6.41 32.84 11.63
N TYR A 174 -5.43 31.94 11.62
CA TYR A 174 -4.12 32.18 12.23
C TYR A 174 -3.18 32.80 11.18
N GLY A 175 -3.18 34.13 11.11
CA GLY A 175 -2.30 34.88 10.21
C GLY A 175 -0.84 34.80 10.65
N ARG A 176 -0.02 34.05 9.90
CA ARG A 176 1.44 34.05 10.04
C ARG A 176 2.06 34.72 8.82
N SER A 177 2.21 36.04 8.85
CA SER A 177 2.90 36.79 7.80
C SER A 177 4.41 36.59 7.91
N ARG A 178 5.00 35.78 7.02
CA ARG A 178 6.45 35.79 6.78
C ARG A 178 6.72 36.73 5.60
N LEU A 179 7.15 37.95 5.90
CA LEU A 179 7.73 38.86 4.92
C LEU A 179 9.12 38.33 4.55
N SER A 180 9.21 37.61 3.44
CA SER A 180 10.49 37.31 2.80
C SER A 180 10.86 38.50 1.92
N SER A 181 11.58 39.48 2.49
CA SER A 181 12.29 40.48 1.69
C SER A 181 13.33 39.75 0.85
N ARG A 182 13.06 39.61 -0.44
CA ARG A 182 14.02 39.14 -1.44
C ARG A 182 14.98 40.30 -1.71
N GLY A 183 15.92 40.48 -0.79
CA GLY A 183 17.08 41.34 -0.97
C GLY A 183 17.95 40.78 -2.10
N ASP A 184 17.91 41.49 -3.22
CA ASP A 184 19.07 41.96 -3.97
C ASP A 184 20.27 41.00 -4.09
N TRP A 185 20.42 40.43 -5.28
CA TRP A 185 21.71 39.93 -5.78
C TRP A 185 21.88 40.46 -7.20
N SER A 186 22.54 41.62 -7.28
CA SER A 186 23.30 42.08 -8.45
C SER A 186 24.49 41.18 -8.72
#